data_AF-A0A7V5UFL3-F1
#
_entry.id   AF-A0A7V5UFL3-F1
#
_cell.length_a   1.000
_cell.length_b   1.000
_cell.length_c   1.000
_cell.angle_alpha   90.00
_cell.angle_beta   90.00
_cell.angle_gamma   90.00
#
_symmetry.space_group_name_H-M   'P 1'
#
loop_
_entity.id
_entity.type
_entity.pdbx_description
1 polymer ?
#
loop_
_entity_poly.entity_id
_entity_poly.type
_entity_poly.pdbx_seq_one_letter_code
_entity_poly.pdbx_strand_id
1 'polypeptide(L)'
;RSMASRGHLGGIAGATADAIKVLDAAGFDLILIETIGVGQTEIDIVGLSDLVLLVLVPGLGDEIQALKAGVMEIGDVFIVNKSDKADADRVKAEVEYVLHLKDDYDPQNQNPVFMTSALQNEGVEEMTAGVEEYFAKLSHNGKLEEKRKKRIAGELRNIIHSKLRERIYRYFDLDRALMDWVEQIFRKQTTPYALVNRELEQFFRETVLK
;
A
#
# COMPACT_ATOMS: atom_id res chain seq x y z
N ARG A 1 11.69 13.55 -6.12
CA ARG A 1 13.04 13.05 -5.71
C ARG A 1 12.83 11.76 -4.93
N SER A 2 13.65 10.73 -5.15
CA SER A 2 13.54 9.43 -4.46
C SER A 2 13.77 9.55 -2.95
N MET A 3 13.05 8.75 -2.17
CA MET A 3 13.16 8.70 -0.70
C MET A 3 13.62 7.31 -0.27
N ALA A 4 14.68 7.23 0.54
CA ALA A 4 15.17 5.96 1.06
C ALA A 4 14.22 5.39 2.15
N SER A 5 13.99 4.08 2.12
CA SER A 5 13.11 3.39 3.07
C SER A 5 13.62 3.47 4.52
N ARG A 6 14.93 3.65 4.73
CA ARG A 6 15.57 3.80 6.06
C ARG A 6 15.13 2.74 7.07
N GLY A 7 15.04 1.48 6.62
CA GLY A 7 14.66 0.35 7.47
C GLY A 7 13.16 0.20 7.70
N HIS A 8 12.32 0.94 6.97
CA HIS A 8 10.89 0.66 6.93
C HIS A 8 10.64 -0.72 6.30
N LEU A 9 9.75 -1.51 6.92
CA LEU A 9 9.45 -2.88 6.50
C LEU A 9 8.62 -2.94 5.20
N GLY A 10 8.08 -1.79 4.76
CA GLY A 10 7.30 -1.62 3.54
C GLY A 10 8.12 -1.13 2.34
N GLY A 11 7.58 -1.28 1.13
CA GLY A 11 8.20 -0.83 -0.13
C GLY A 11 8.17 0.69 -0.34
N ILE A 12 7.54 1.42 0.58
CA ILE A 12 7.48 2.87 0.58
C ILE A 12 8.18 3.41 1.83
N ALA A 13 8.97 4.48 1.65
CA ALA A 13 9.58 5.16 2.77
C ALA A 13 8.51 5.72 3.73
N GLY A 14 8.67 5.51 5.05
CA GLY A 14 7.71 6.02 6.03
C GLY A 14 7.48 7.54 5.95
N ALA A 15 8.48 8.30 5.49
CA ALA A 15 8.38 9.74 5.29
C ALA A 15 7.45 10.16 4.13
N THR A 16 7.06 9.23 3.24
CA THR A 16 6.19 9.53 2.10
C THR A 16 4.81 10.00 2.55
N ALA A 17 4.24 9.38 3.58
CA ALA A 17 2.94 9.79 4.13
C ALA A 17 2.96 11.24 4.66
N ASP A 18 4.04 11.63 5.34
CA ASP A 18 4.21 12.98 5.86
C ASP A 18 4.40 13.98 4.73
N ALA A 19 5.17 13.63 3.69
CA ALA A 19 5.35 14.47 2.51
C ALA A 19 4.03 14.73 1.78
N ILE A 20 3.18 13.71 1.62
CA ILE A 20 1.84 13.86 1.01
C ILE A 20 1.02 14.89 1.78
N LYS A 21 0.97 14.80 3.12
CA LYS A 21 0.22 15.76 3.95
C LYS A 21 0.74 17.19 3.82
N VAL A 22 2.06 17.37 3.73
CA VAL A 22 2.66 18.69 3.54
C VAL A 22 2.28 19.27 2.18
N LEU A 23 2.30 18.46 1.12
CA LEU A 23 1.91 18.88 -0.23
C LEU A 23 0.41 19.20 -0.30
N ASP A 24 -0.44 18.37 0.29
CA ASP A 24 -1.88 18.60 0.38
C ASP A 24 -2.18 19.91 1.13
N ALA A 25 -1.56 20.11 2.30
CA ALA A 25 -1.68 21.36 3.07
C ALA A 25 -1.12 22.60 2.36
N ALA A 26 -0.16 22.41 1.44
CA ALA A 26 0.38 23.47 0.60
C ALA A 26 -0.51 23.80 -0.61
N GLY A 27 -1.62 23.08 -0.80
CA GLY A 27 -2.59 23.34 -1.86
C GLY A 27 -2.22 22.73 -3.21
N PHE A 28 -1.43 21.64 -3.23
CA PHE A 28 -1.22 20.89 -4.47
C PHE A 28 -2.43 20.01 -4.79
N ASP A 29 -3.07 20.24 -5.93
CA ASP A 29 -4.25 19.48 -6.36
C ASP A 29 -3.92 18.05 -6.84
N LEU A 30 -2.69 17.83 -7.33
CA LEU A 30 -2.21 16.54 -7.84
C LEU A 30 -0.87 16.17 -7.21
N ILE A 31 -0.84 14.99 -6.57
CA ILE A 31 0.36 14.42 -5.97
C ILE A 31 0.63 13.07 -6.62
N LEU A 32 1.69 12.99 -7.43
CA LEU A 32 2.14 11.74 -8.04
C LEU A 32 3.15 11.04 -7.15
N ILE A 33 2.89 9.77 -6.87
CA ILE A 33 3.76 8.91 -6.07
C ILE A 33 4.23 7.77 -6.96
N GLU A 34 5.54 7.70 -7.19
CA GLU A 34 6.18 6.66 -8.00
C GLU A 34 6.90 5.66 -7.08
N THR A 35 6.67 4.36 -7.31
CA THR A 35 7.39 3.27 -6.64
C THR A 35 8.61 2.84 -7.48
N ILE A 36 9.59 2.19 -6.84
CA ILE A 36 10.84 1.77 -7.52
C ILE A 36 10.63 0.48 -8.34
N GLY A 37 9.53 -0.23 -8.13
CA GLY A 37 9.20 -1.46 -8.84
C GLY A 37 7.77 -1.93 -8.57
N VAL A 38 7.52 -3.19 -8.94
CA VAL A 38 6.26 -3.91 -8.72
C VAL A 38 6.54 -5.16 -7.90
N GLY A 39 5.98 -5.24 -6.70
CA GLY A 39 6.22 -6.31 -5.76
C GLY A 39 5.29 -6.25 -4.55
N GLN A 40 5.39 -7.26 -3.68
CA GLN A 40 4.55 -7.37 -2.48
C GLN A 40 4.81 -6.23 -1.48
N THR A 41 6.02 -5.70 -1.48
CA THR A 41 6.41 -4.55 -0.65
C THR A 41 5.76 -3.25 -1.12
N GLU A 42 5.45 -3.13 -2.42
CA GLU A 42 4.93 -1.93 -3.04
C GLU A 42 3.40 -1.79 -2.90
N ILE A 43 2.72 -2.80 -2.34
CA ILE A 43 1.28 -2.82 -2.06
C ILE A 43 0.86 -1.71 -1.08
N ASP A 44 1.78 -1.22 -0.25
CA ASP A 44 1.54 -0.12 0.69
C ASP A 44 1.05 1.17 0.02
N ILE A 45 1.26 1.32 -1.30
CA ILE A 45 0.81 2.48 -2.07
C ILE A 45 -0.70 2.69 -1.99
N VAL A 46 -1.47 1.60 -1.89
CA VAL A 46 -2.94 1.63 -1.77
C VAL A 46 -3.37 2.40 -0.52
N GLY A 47 -2.58 2.32 0.55
CA GLY A 47 -2.80 3.02 1.80
C GLY A 47 -2.42 4.50 1.75
N LEU A 48 -1.88 5.00 0.64
CA LEU A 48 -1.37 6.37 0.50
C LEU A 48 -1.99 7.14 -0.67
N SER A 49 -2.57 6.47 -1.66
CA SER A 49 -3.13 7.11 -2.85
C SER A 49 -4.65 6.96 -2.96
N ASP A 50 -5.26 7.88 -3.70
CA ASP A 50 -6.66 7.78 -4.12
C ASP A 50 -6.83 6.83 -5.32
N LEU A 51 -5.89 6.88 -6.26
CA LEU A 51 -5.77 6.00 -7.41
C LEU A 51 -4.39 5.36 -7.47
N VAL A 52 -4.34 4.11 -7.90
CA VAL A 52 -3.13 3.34 -8.20
C VAL A 52 -3.13 3.01 -9.68
N LEU A 53 -2.13 3.54 -10.39
CA LEU A 53 -1.92 3.29 -11.81
C LEU A 53 -0.86 2.19 -11.95
N LEU A 54 -1.24 1.04 -12.51
CA LEU A 54 -0.32 -0.06 -12.77
C LEU A 54 0.20 0.03 -14.22
N VAL A 55 1.49 0.32 -14.36
CA VAL A 55 2.14 0.41 -15.67
C VAL A 55 2.84 -0.92 -16.00
N LEU A 56 2.42 -1.54 -17.09
CA LEU A 56 2.91 -2.81 -17.62
C LEU A 56 3.62 -2.56 -18.95
N VAL A 57 4.58 -3.40 -19.31
CA VAL A 57 5.36 -3.26 -20.54
C VAL A 57 5.41 -4.59 -21.30
N PRO A 58 5.21 -4.61 -22.64
CA PRO A 58 5.33 -5.82 -23.45
C PRO A 58 6.75 -6.37 -23.55
N GLY A 59 6.83 -7.70 -23.62
CA GLY A 59 8.07 -8.43 -23.93
C GLY A 59 8.95 -8.78 -22.73
N LEU A 60 8.43 -8.70 -21.50
CA LEU A 60 9.15 -9.09 -20.28
C LEU A 60 8.91 -10.56 -19.83
N GLY A 61 8.17 -11.37 -20.59
CA GLY A 61 7.93 -12.80 -20.29
C GLY A 61 6.61 -13.06 -19.54
N ASP A 62 6.60 -14.02 -18.61
CA ASP A 62 5.44 -14.49 -17.80
C ASP A 62 5.02 -13.53 -16.65
N GLU A 63 5.28 -12.23 -16.78
CA GLU A 63 5.12 -11.27 -15.68
C GLU A 63 3.67 -11.05 -15.25
N ILE A 64 2.68 -11.09 -16.15
CA ILE A 64 1.27 -11.02 -15.73
C ILE A 64 0.95 -12.21 -14.81
N GLN A 65 1.50 -13.39 -15.06
CA GLN A 65 1.33 -14.54 -14.17
C GLN A 65 2.07 -14.38 -12.83
N ALA A 66 3.24 -13.74 -12.83
CA ALA A 66 3.97 -13.42 -11.60
C ALA A 66 3.29 -12.30 -10.78
N LEU A 67 2.65 -11.33 -11.45
CA LEU A 67 1.93 -10.20 -10.84
C LEU A 67 0.51 -10.58 -10.36
N LYS A 68 -0.04 -11.69 -10.89
CA LYS A 68 -1.40 -12.19 -10.57
C LYS A 68 -1.64 -12.42 -9.08
N ALA A 69 -0.61 -12.64 -8.26
CA ALA A 69 -0.77 -12.71 -6.81
C ALA A 69 -0.48 -11.33 -6.18
N GLY A 70 -1.54 -10.59 -5.81
CA GLY A 70 -1.48 -9.38 -4.98
C GLY A 70 -1.27 -8.04 -5.70
N VAL A 71 -0.50 -7.97 -6.80
CA VAL A 71 -0.22 -6.66 -7.46
C VAL A 71 -1.35 -6.27 -8.43
N MET A 72 -1.95 -7.23 -9.14
CA MET A 72 -3.10 -6.95 -10.02
C MET A 72 -4.37 -6.55 -9.25
N GLU A 73 -4.44 -6.90 -7.96
CA GLU A 73 -5.58 -6.59 -7.10
C GLU A 73 -5.62 -5.12 -6.70
N ILE A 74 -4.44 -4.49 -6.59
CA ILE A 74 -4.32 -3.12 -6.10
C ILE A 74 -4.47 -2.04 -7.17
N GLY A 75 -4.39 -2.40 -8.45
CA GLY A 75 -4.48 -1.45 -9.57
C GLY A 75 -5.90 -0.97 -9.79
N ASP A 76 -6.08 0.35 -9.80
CA ASP A 76 -7.34 1.01 -10.15
C ASP A 76 -7.43 1.27 -11.67
N VAL A 77 -6.30 1.66 -12.27
CA VAL A 77 -6.15 1.93 -13.72
C VAL A 77 -4.92 1.20 -14.23
N PHE A 78 -5.02 0.57 -15.41
CA PHE A 78 -3.96 -0.22 -16.01
C PHE A 78 -3.45 0.45 -17.28
N ILE A 79 -2.13 0.48 -17.45
CA ILE A 79 -1.48 1.12 -18.59
C ILE A 79 -0.50 0.13 -19.19
N VAL A 80 -0.72 -0.27 -20.43
CA VAL A 80 0.26 -1.03 -21.21
C VAL A 80 1.11 -0.04 -21.99
N ASN A 81 2.29 0.28 -21.46
CA ASN A 81 3.24 1.21 -22.05
C ASN A 81 4.22 0.51 -23.00
N LYS A 82 4.79 1.24 -23.96
CA LYS A 82 5.52 0.72 -25.13
C LYS A 82 4.60 -0.07 -26.07
N SER A 83 3.42 0.49 -26.34
CA SER A 83 2.43 -0.05 -27.28
C SER A 83 2.93 -0.16 -28.72
N ASP A 84 4.04 0.52 -29.03
CA ASP A 84 4.77 0.38 -30.30
C ASP A 84 5.43 -1.00 -30.51
N LYS A 85 5.40 -1.89 -29.51
CA LYS A 85 5.94 -3.25 -29.60
C LYS A 85 4.90 -4.29 -30.03
N ALA A 86 5.34 -5.30 -30.77
CA ALA A 86 4.49 -6.34 -31.36
C ALA A 86 3.60 -7.13 -30.35
N ASP A 87 4.02 -7.27 -29.09
CA ASP A 87 3.28 -8.03 -28.07
C ASP A 87 2.28 -7.20 -27.27
N ALA A 88 2.10 -5.91 -27.57
CA ALA A 88 1.32 -5.02 -26.71
C ALA A 88 -0.16 -5.38 -26.62
N ASP A 89 -0.78 -5.73 -27.75
CA ASP A 89 -2.19 -6.13 -27.79
C ASP A 89 -2.45 -7.42 -27.00
N ARG A 90 -1.49 -8.36 -27.01
CA ARG A 90 -1.57 -9.58 -26.21
C ARG A 90 -1.57 -9.26 -24.71
N VAL A 91 -0.68 -8.38 -24.27
CA VAL A 91 -0.59 -7.96 -22.87
C VAL A 91 -1.89 -7.27 -22.43
N LYS A 92 -2.45 -6.39 -23.26
CA LYS A 92 -3.75 -5.77 -22.98
C LYS A 92 -4.86 -6.81 -22.79
N ALA A 93 -4.97 -7.76 -23.73
CA ALA A 93 -5.99 -8.81 -23.65
C ALA A 93 -5.82 -9.68 -22.39
N GLU A 94 -4.59 -9.96 -21.98
CA GLU A 94 -4.30 -10.70 -20.75
C GLU A 94 -4.71 -9.90 -19.50
N VAL A 95 -4.42 -8.60 -19.44
CA VAL A 95 -4.83 -7.72 -18.35
C VAL A 95 -6.35 -7.68 -18.24
N GLU A 96 -7.03 -7.42 -19.35
CA GLU A 96 -8.49 -7.39 -19.41
C GLU A 96 -9.05 -8.73 -18.94
N TYR A 97 -8.53 -9.86 -19.43
CA TYR A 97 -8.96 -11.19 -18.99
C TYR A 97 -8.83 -11.38 -17.48
N VAL A 98 -7.71 -10.97 -16.87
CA VAL A 98 -7.53 -11.06 -15.41
C VAL A 98 -8.54 -10.20 -14.65
N LEU A 99 -8.82 -8.99 -15.13
CA LEU A 99 -9.80 -8.10 -14.52
C LEU A 99 -11.22 -8.68 -14.58
N HIS A 100 -11.56 -9.40 -15.66
CA HIS A 100 -12.85 -10.09 -15.78
C HIS A 100 -13.00 -11.29 -14.83
N LEU A 101 -11.90 -11.84 -14.31
CA LEU A 101 -11.92 -12.97 -13.38
C LEU A 101 -11.99 -12.55 -11.90
N LYS A 102 -11.93 -11.26 -11.59
CA LYS A 102 -12.02 -10.79 -10.20
C LYS A 102 -13.41 -11.10 -9.61
N ASP A 103 -13.45 -11.55 -8.37
CA ASP A 103 -14.69 -11.89 -7.66
C ASP A 103 -15.64 -10.67 -7.49
N ASP A 104 -15.09 -9.46 -7.50
CA ASP A 104 -15.81 -8.19 -7.38
C ASP A 104 -16.06 -7.51 -8.73
N TYR A 105 -15.99 -8.27 -9.83
CA TYR A 105 -16.23 -7.77 -11.17
C TYR A 105 -17.58 -7.05 -11.28
N ASP A 106 -17.51 -5.75 -11.61
CA ASP A 106 -18.66 -4.88 -11.84
C ASP A 106 -18.59 -4.32 -13.27
N PRO A 107 -19.47 -4.74 -14.19
CA PRO A 107 -19.51 -4.21 -15.55
C PRO A 107 -19.65 -2.69 -15.62
N GLN A 108 -20.29 -2.08 -14.61
CA GLN A 108 -20.48 -0.63 -14.56
C GLN A 108 -19.27 0.09 -13.96
N ASN A 109 -18.32 -0.61 -13.33
CA ASN A 109 -17.14 -0.02 -12.68
C ASN A 109 -15.85 -0.81 -12.98
N GLN A 110 -15.68 -1.27 -14.21
CA GLN A 110 -14.43 -1.90 -14.64
C GLN A 110 -13.23 -0.96 -14.48
N ASN A 111 -12.09 -1.54 -14.11
CA ASN A 111 -10.81 -0.86 -14.16
C ASN A 111 -10.42 -0.60 -15.63
N PRO A 112 -10.15 0.64 -16.04
CA PRO A 112 -9.79 0.94 -17.42
C PRO A 112 -8.38 0.46 -17.75
N VAL A 113 -8.18 0.07 -19.02
CA VAL A 113 -6.89 -0.40 -19.56
C VAL A 113 -6.52 0.45 -20.78
N PHE A 114 -5.44 1.22 -20.66
CA PHE A 114 -4.95 2.12 -21.71
C PHE A 114 -3.71 1.57 -22.41
N MET A 115 -3.56 1.87 -23.70
CA MET A 115 -2.36 1.59 -24.48
C MET A 115 -1.58 2.89 -24.64
N THR A 116 -0.28 2.89 -24.36
CA THR A 116 0.55 4.10 -24.47
C THR A 116 1.91 3.80 -25.06
N SER A 117 2.48 4.75 -25.79
CA SER A 117 3.92 4.80 -26.05
C SER A 117 4.46 6.12 -25.50
N ALA A 118 5.04 6.08 -24.31
CA ALA A 118 5.64 7.27 -23.70
C ALA A 118 6.77 7.88 -24.55
N LEU A 119 7.50 7.05 -25.31
CA LEU A 119 8.57 7.51 -26.19
C LEU A 119 8.05 8.27 -27.40
N GLN A 120 6.93 7.80 -27.99
CA GLN A 120 6.30 8.44 -29.16
C GLN A 120 5.22 9.46 -28.77
N ASN A 121 4.94 9.61 -27.47
CA ASN A 121 3.84 10.41 -26.94
C ASN A 121 2.46 10.01 -27.48
N GLU A 122 2.24 8.71 -27.67
CA GLU A 122 0.98 8.14 -28.18
C GLU A 122 0.13 7.60 -27.02
N GLY A 123 -1.20 7.82 -27.09
CA GLY A 123 -2.16 7.35 -26.09
C GLY A 123 -2.10 8.05 -24.72
N VAL A 124 -1.13 8.95 -24.51
CA VAL A 124 -0.93 9.64 -23.22
C VAL A 124 -2.09 10.59 -22.88
N GLU A 125 -2.59 11.33 -23.87
CA GLU A 125 -3.71 12.26 -23.69
C GLU A 125 -5.02 11.51 -23.41
N GLU A 126 -5.29 10.44 -24.16
CA GLU A 126 -6.43 9.53 -23.93
C GLU A 126 -6.37 8.91 -22.53
N MET A 127 -5.21 8.40 -22.13
CA MET A 127 -5.00 7.84 -20.79
C MET A 127 -5.24 8.88 -19.70
N THR A 128 -4.73 10.10 -19.86
CA THR A 128 -4.89 11.17 -18.86
C THR A 128 -6.37 11.54 -18.69
N ALA A 129 -7.08 11.78 -19.80
CA ALA A 129 -8.50 12.08 -19.77
C ALA A 129 -9.32 10.92 -19.16
N GLY A 130 -8.99 9.68 -19.51
CA GLY A 130 -9.66 8.51 -18.96
C GLY A 130 -9.41 8.27 -17.46
N VAL A 131 -8.21 8.62 -16.97
CA VAL A 131 -7.91 8.61 -15.52
C VAL A 131 -8.76 9.66 -14.79
N GLU A 132 -8.89 10.86 -15.34
CA GLU A 132 -9.73 11.92 -14.78
C GLU A 132 -11.22 11.52 -14.74
N GLU A 133 -11.73 10.94 -15.83
CA GLU A 133 -13.11 10.43 -15.90
C GLU A 133 -13.34 9.32 -14.86
N TYR A 134 -12.41 8.37 -14.76
CA TYR A 134 -12.49 7.30 -13.78
C TYR A 134 -12.44 7.82 -12.34
N PHE A 135 -11.59 8.81 -12.05
CA PHE A 135 -11.55 9.47 -10.75
C PHE A 135 -12.88 10.15 -10.42
N ALA A 136 -13.44 10.92 -11.36
CA ALA A 136 -14.73 11.59 -11.19
C ALA A 136 -15.86 10.58 -10.91
N LYS A 137 -15.84 9.44 -11.60
CA LYS A 137 -16.78 8.34 -11.41
C LYS A 137 -16.69 7.73 -10.00
N LEU A 138 -15.47 7.46 -9.51
CA LEU A 138 -15.26 6.98 -8.14
C LEU A 138 -15.70 8.00 -7.08
N SER A 139 -15.55 9.29 -7.37
CA SER A 139 -16.06 10.35 -6.50
C SER A 139 -17.58 10.37 -6.49
N HIS A 140 -18.23 10.26 -7.65
CA HIS A 140 -19.68 10.33 -7.78
C HIS A 140 -20.40 9.14 -7.14
N ASN A 141 -19.83 7.94 -7.25
CA ASN A 141 -20.42 6.71 -6.68
C ASN A 141 -20.03 6.46 -5.21
N GLY A 142 -19.32 7.38 -4.55
CA GLY A 142 -18.92 7.29 -3.15
C GLY A 142 -17.75 6.34 -2.84
N LYS A 143 -17.26 5.56 -3.81
CA LYS A 143 -16.14 4.62 -3.61
C LYS A 143 -14.86 5.33 -3.18
N LEU A 144 -14.62 6.53 -3.70
CA LEU A 144 -13.46 7.35 -3.30
C LEU A 144 -13.52 7.74 -1.82
N GLU A 145 -14.70 8.14 -1.32
CA GLU A 145 -14.90 8.49 0.08
C GLU A 145 -14.69 7.26 0.98
N GLU A 146 -15.21 6.10 0.60
CA GLU A 146 -15.00 4.85 1.33
C GLU A 146 -13.52 4.46 1.40
N LYS A 147 -12.79 4.57 0.28
CA LYS A 147 -11.34 4.29 0.21
C LYS A 147 -10.56 5.23 1.13
N ARG A 148 -10.89 6.52 1.13
CA ARG A 148 -10.31 7.53 2.05
C ARG A 148 -10.59 7.21 3.51
N LYS A 149 -11.83 6.83 3.87
CA LYS A 149 -12.18 6.41 5.24
C LYS A 149 -11.38 5.20 5.70
N LYS A 150 -11.25 4.18 4.83
CA LYS A 150 -10.44 2.98 5.12
C LYS A 150 -8.96 3.35 5.35
N ARG A 151 -8.41 4.25 4.55
CA ARG A 151 -7.05 4.78 4.70
C ARG A 151 -6.85 5.50 6.03
N ILE A 152 -7.73 6.43 6.38
CA ILE A 152 -7.69 7.14 7.67
C ILE A 152 -7.78 6.15 8.84
N ALA A 153 -8.66 5.15 8.76
CA ALA A 153 -8.78 4.13 9.79
C ALA A 153 -7.50 3.29 9.93
N GLY A 154 -6.86 2.94 8.81
CA GLY A 154 -5.56 2.27 8.80
C GLY A 154 -4.46 3.11 9.45
N GLU A 155 -4.41 4.40 9.11
CA GLU A 155 -3.46 5.34 9.69
C GLU A 155 -3.64 5.48 11.21
N LEU A 156 -4.88 5.69 11.67
CA LEU A 156 -5.19 5.77 13.10
C LEU A 156 -4.77 4.52 13.85
N ARG A 157 -5.03 3.33 13.28
CA ARG A 157 -4.60 2.06 13.86
C ARG A 157 -3.06 2.01 14.00
N ASN A 158 -2.32 2.44 12.98
CA ASN A 158 -0.86 2.47 13.00
C ASN A 158 -0.31 3.45 14.04
N ILE A 159 -0.93 4.63 14.18
CA ILE A 159 -0.58 5.61 15.21
C ILE A 159 -0.79 5.01 16.60
N ILE A 160 -1.94 4.39 16.85
CA ILE A 160 -2.26 3.74 18.14
C ILE A 160 -1.23 2.66 18.46
N HIS A 161 -0.94 1.74 17.52
CA HIS A 161 0.06 0.69 17.73
C HIS A 161 1.45 1.25 18.01
N SER A 162 1.85 2.29 17.30
CA SER A 162 3.16 2.93 17.48
C SER A 162 3.27 3.57 18.86
N LYS A 163 2.23 4.31 19.30
CA LYS A 163 2.20 4.93 20.63
C LYS A 163 2.16 3.92 21.76
N LEU A 164 1.41 2.82 21.61
CA LEU A 164 1.39 1.73 22.60
C LEU A 164 2.76 1.06 22.70
N ARG A 165 3.38 0.73 21.57
CA ARG A 165 4.73 0.14 21.52
C ARG A 165 5.74 1.05 22.21
N GLU A 166 5.76 2.33 21.86
CA GLU A 166 6.67 3.32 22.45
C GLU A 166 6.50 3.42 23.99
N ARG A 167 5.25 3.35 24.47
CA ARG A 167 4.95 3.39 25.91
C ARG A 167 5.39 2.11 26.63
N ILE A 168 5.16 0.95 26.02
CA ILE A 168 5.60 -0.36 26.55
C ILE A 168 7.13 -0.40 26.61
N TYR A 169 7.82 -0.03 25.53
CA TYR A 169 9.28 -0.02 25.47
C TYR A 169 9.89 0.84 26.58
N ARG A 170 9.33 2.04 26.80
CA ARG A 170 9.77 2.94 27.87
C ARG A 170 9.45 2.45 29.27
N TYR A 171 8.28 1.86 29.48
CA TYR A 171 7.86 1.39 30.80
C TYR A 171 8.72 0.22 31.28
N PHE A 172 8.98 -0.75 30.42
CA PHE A 172 9.74 -1.95 30.79
C PHE A 172 11.24 -1.78 30.70
N ASP A 173 11.75 -0.72 30.05
CA ASP A 173 13.13 -0.70 29.55
C ASP A 173 13.41 -2.01 28.80
N LEU A 174 12.64 -2.23 27.73
CA LEU A 174 12.37 -3.56 27.18
C LEU A 174 13.65 -4.33 26.83
N ASP A 175 14.70 -3.67 26.35
CA ASP A 175 15.98 -4.32 26.06
C ASP A 175 16.61 -4.97 27.30
N ARG A 176 16.49 -4.30 28.45
CA ARG A 176 16.97 -4.82 29.73
C ARG A 176 16.03 -5.92 30.26
N ALA A 177 14.73 -5.65 30.29
CA ALA A 177 13.76 -6.63 30.78
C ALA A 177 13.78 -7.94 29.97
N LEU A 178 13.99 -7.86 28.66
CA LEU A 178 14.09 -9.04 27.80
C LEU A 178 15.22 -9.98 28.21
N MET A 179 16.38 -9.46 28.64
CA MET A 179 17.47 -10.32 29.10
C MET A 179 17.07 -11.14 30.34
N ASP A 180 16.41 -10.49 31.30
CA ASP A 180 15.93 -11.15 32.52
C ASP A 180 14.79 -12.15 32.23
N TRP A 181 13.91 -11.80 31.30
CA TRP A 181 12.79 -12.66 30.90
C TRP A 181 13.28 -13.90 30.15
N VAL A 182 14.26 -13.75 29.26
CA VAL A 182 14.89 -14.87 28.55
C VAL A 182 15.53 -15.83 29.54
N GLU A 183 16.24 -15.34 30.56
CA GLU A 183 16.85 -16.21 31.59
C GLU A 183 15.80 -16.98 32.40
N GLN A 184 14.70 -16.34 32.79
CA GLN A 184 13.58 -17.00 33.48
C GLN A 184 12.96 -18.13 32.64
N ILE A 185 12.74 -17.88 31.36
CA ILE A 185 12.18 -18.86 30.42
C ILE A 185 13.18 -19.99 30.18
N PHE A 186 14.46 -19.67 29.99
CA PHE A 186 15.53 -20.66 29.79
C PHE A 186 15.66 -21.61 30.99
N ARG A 187 15.54 -21.07 32.21
CA ARG A 187 15.50 -21.84 33.47
C ARG A 187 14.17 -22.55 33.72
N LYS A 188 13.21 -22.48 32.78
CA LYS A 188 11.87 -23.09 32.87
C LYS A 188 11.08 -22.63 34.10
N GLN A 189 11.33 -21.42 34.58
CA GLN A 189 10.60 -20.85 35.72
C GLN A 189 9.22 -20.33 35.30
N THR A 190 9.04 -20.03 34.01
CA THR A 190 7.80 -19.56 33.41
C THR A 190 7.78 -19.89 31.92
N THR A 191 6.65 -19.63 31.25
CA THR A 191 6.51 -19.71 29.80
C THR A 191 6.44 -18.31 29.19
N PRO A 192 6.77 -18.13 27.89
CA PRO A 192 6.66 -16.83 27.22
C PRO A 192 5.30 -16.17 27.40
N TYR A 193 4.21 -16.92 27.19
CA TYR A 193 2.84 -16.39 27.32
C TYR A 193 2.49 -16.01 28.76
N ALA A 194 2.81 -16.85 29.75
CA ALA A 194 2.50 -16.56 31.15
C ALA A 194 3.25 -15.32 31.65
N LEU A 195 4.53 -15.19 31.26
CA LEU A 195 5.33 -14.03 31.59
C LEU A 195 4.75 -12.76 30.93
N VAL A 196 4.55 -12.75 29.62
CA VAL A 196 4.05 -11.56 28.91
C VAL A 196 2.69 -11.12 29.44
N ASN A 197 1.77 -12.05 29.69
CA ASN A 197 0.46 -11.72 30.26
C ASN A 197 0.58 -11.08 31.64
N ARG A 198 1.41 -11.63 32.54
CA ARG A 198 1.65 -11.08 33.88
C ARG A 198 2.17 -9.64 33.82
N GLU A 199 3.19 -9.41 32.99
CA GLU A 199 3.83 -8.11 32.84
C GLU A 199 2.87 -7.08 32.22
N LEU A 200 2.11 -7.47 31.18
CA LEU A 200 1.11 -6.61 30.57
C LEU A 200 -0.04 -6.27 31.54
N GLU A 201 -0.53 -7.23 32.32
CA GLU A 201 -1.53 -6.95 33.37
C GLU A 201 -1.02 -5.94 34.40
N GLN A 202 0.25 -6.06 34.81
CA GLN A 202 0.87 -5.09 35.71
C GLN A 202 0.94 -3.70 35.07
N PHE A 203 1.41 -3.61 33.82
CA PHE A 203 1.42 -2.37 33.06
C PHE A 203 0.03 -1.73 32.99
N PHE A 204 -1.02 -2.47 32.63
CA PHE A 204 -2.38 -1.91 32.56
C PHE A 204 -2.87 -1.42 33.93
N ARG A 205 -2.60 -2.16 35.01
CA ARG A 205 -2.95 -1.73 36.37
C ARG A 205 -2.26 -0.42 36.76
N GLU A 206 -0.99 -0.26 36.44
CA GLU A 206 -0.19 0.89 36.88
C GLU A 206 -0.39 2.15 36.02
N THR A 207 -0.77 1.98 34.74
CA THR A 207 -0.85 3.09 33.79
C THR A 207 -2.23 3.49 33.27
N VAL A 208 -3.28 2.69 33.50
CA VAL A 208 -4.65 2.98 33.02
C VAL A 208 -5.64 3.26 34.17
N LEU A 209 -5.35 2.81 35.40
CA LEU A 209 -6.21 3.01 36.57
C LEU A 209 -5.81 4.24 37.43
N LYS A 210 -4.99 5.15 36.89
CA LYS A 210 -4.67 6.47 37.46
C LYS A 210 -4.96 7.53 36.42
#